data_AF-A0A497Q2H3-F1
#
_entry.id   AF-A0A497Q2H3-F1
#
_cell.length_a   1.000
_cell.length_b   1.000
_cell.length_c   1.000
_cell.angle_alpha   90.00
_cell.angle_beta   90.00
_cell.angle_gamma   90.00
#
_symmetry.space_group_name_H-M   'P 1'
#
loop_
_entity.id
_entity.type
_entity.pdbx_description
1 polymer ?
#
loop_
_entity_poly.entity_id
_entity_poly.type
_entity_poly.pdbx_seq_one_letter_code
_entity_poly.pdbx_strand_id
1 'polypeptide(L)'
;MVRPLWFIELLKKAFPRCVKAVKVTKVPLIGALVEHMLFKGDEIYCIPKREVIEVNVEVESPDNIVLPYQIIDYFIEKANYHVIMNFCICRASMKCKNYPNRFRMSLFR
;
A
#
# COMPACT_ATOMS: atom_id res chain seq x y z
N MET A 1 18.76 8.44 -1.08
CA MET A 1 19.01 9.10 -2.38
C MET A 1 18.03 10.26 -2.53
N VAL A 2 18.54 11.48 -2.71
CA VAL A 2 17.70 12.69 -2.82
C VAL A 2 17.18 12.78 -4.25
N ARG A 3 15.86 12.74 -4.44
CA ARG A 3 15.24 12.93 -5.76
C ARG A 3 15.20 14.44 -6.09
N PRO A 4 15.50 14.83 -7.34
CA PRO A 4 15.50 16.25 -7.73
C PRO A 4 14.10 16.87 -7.55
N LEU A 5 14.03 18.11 -7.06
CA LEU A 5 12.78 18.78 -6.67
C LEU A 5 11.81 18.98 -7.84
N TRP A 6 12.30 19.28 -9.04
CA TRP A 6 11.48 19.42 -10.25
C TRP A 6 10.72 18.13 -10.59
N PHE A 7 11.33 16.97 -10.31
CA PHE A 7 10.71 15.67 -10.53
C PHE A 7 9.57 15.43 -9.53
N ILE A 8 9.75 15.86 -8.27
CA ILE A 8 8.69 15.79 -7.25
C ILE A 8 7.51 16.71 -7.63
N GLU A 9 7.77 17.91 -8.14
CA GLU A 9 6.72 18.83 -8.59
C GLU A 9 5.95 18.30 -9.81
N LEU A 10 6.67 17.72 -10.78
CA LEU A 10 6.06 17.05 -11.92
C LEU A 10 5.17 15.88 -11.47
N LEU A 11 5.67 15.05 -10.55
CA LEU A 11 4.88 13.97 -9.96
C LEU A 11 3.64 14.50 -9.25
N LYS A 12 3.76 15.51 -8.37
CA LYS A 12 2.61 16.12 -7.67
C LYS A 12 1.55 16.65 -8.63
N LYS A 13 1.95 17.20 -9.78
CA LYS A 13 1.04 17.72 -10.80
C LYS A 13 0.41 16.62 -11.66
N ALA A 14 1.14 15.54 -11.92
CA ALA A 14 0.67 14.41 -12.73
C ALA A 14 -0.24 13.45 -11.95
N PHE A 15 0.05 13.20 -10.67
CA PHE A 15 -0.62 12.19 -9.82
C PHE A 15 -2.16 12.31 -9.76
N PRO A 16 -2.76 13.51 -9.61
CA PRO A 16 -4.22 13.65 -9.59
C PRO A 16 -4.90 13.19 -10.89
N ARG A 17 -4.17 13.19 -12.01
CA ARG A 17 -4.66 12.79 -13.33
C ARG A 17 -4.31 11.34 -13.68
N CYS A 18 -3.40 10.71 -12.97
CA CYS A 18 -3.01 9.30 -13.20
C CYS A 18 -4.23 8.37 -13.18
N VAL A 19 -5.17 8.56 -12.26
CA VAL A 19 -6.40 7.72 -12.18
C VAL A 19 -7.22 7.76 -13.47
N LYS A 20 -7.25 8.90 -14.17
CA LYS A 20 -7.94 9.04 -15.46
C LYS A 20 -7.09 8.46 -16.60
N ALA A 21 -5.77 8.65 -16.56
CA ALA A 21 -4.83 8.16 -17.55
C ALA A 21 -4.73 6.62 -17.58
N VAL A 22 -5.02 5.93 -16.47
CA VAL A 22 -5.08 4.46 -16.38
C VAL A 22 -6.08 3.85 -17.37
N LYS A 23 -7.12 4.58 -17.80
CA LYS A 23 -8.04 4.06 -18.83
C LYS A 23 -7.36 3.92 -20.20
N VAL A 24 -6.35 4.74 -20.48
CA VAL A 24 -5.61 4.77 -21.75
C VAL A 24 -4.64 3.60 -21.86
N THR A 25 -4.13 3.10 -20.73
CA THR A 25 -3.23 1.93 -20.70
C THR A 25 -3.94 0.60 -21.00
N LYS A 26 -5.28 0.60 -21.14
CA LYS A 26 -6.04 -0.56 -21.63
C LYS A 26 -5.79 -0.87 -23.12
N VAL A 27 -5.23 0.07 -23.87
CA VAL A 27 -4.84 -0.16 -25.26
C VAL A 27 -3.55 -1.01 -25.26
N PRO A 28 -3.53 -2.19 -25.90
CA PRO A 28 -2.45 -3.18 -25.73
C PRO A 28 -1.05 -2.65 -26.07
N LEU A 29 -0.94 -1.75 -27.06
CA LEU A 29 0.34 -1.13 -27.43
C LEU A 29 0.85 -0.14 -26.37
N ILE A 30 -0.05 0.72 -25.87
CA ILE A 30 0.28 1.74 -24.87
C ILE A 30 0.57 1.07 -23.52
N GLY A 31 -0.20 0.05 -23.16
CA GLY A 31 0.03 -0.77 -21.97
C GLY A 31 1.41 -1.42 -21.98
N ALA A 32 1.79 -2.07 -23.09
CA ALA A 32 3.12 -2.70 -23.22
C ALA A 32 4.27 -1.68 -23.14
N LEU A 33 4.11 -0.49 -23.73
CA LEU A 33 5.11 0.57 -23.67
C LEU A 33 5.28 1.11 -22.24
N VAL A 34 4.17 1.36 -21.55
CA VAL A 34 4.15 1.84 -20.16
C VAL A 34 4.79 0.80 -19.22
N GLU A 35 4.45 -0.47 -19.39
CA GLU A 35 5.05 -1.58 -18.64
C GLU A 35 6.58 -1.60 -18.80
N HIS A 36 7.05 -1.49 -20.05
CA HIS A 36 8.48 -1.56 -20.36
C HIS A 36 9.28 -0.33 -19.91
N MET A 37 8.67 0.86 -19.93
CA MET A 37 9.33 2.11 -19.57
C MET A 37 9.31 2.41 -18.07
N LEU A 38 8.21 2.10 -17.38
CA LEU A 38 8.00 2.51 -15.99
C LEU A 38 8.15 1.37 -15.00
N PHE A 39 7.82 0.12 -15.37
CA PHE A 39 7.75 -1.01 -14.44
C PHE A 39 8.83 -2.08 -14.69
N LYS A 40 9.61 -1.97 -15.78
CA LYS A 40 10.70 -2.91 -16.08
C LYS A 40 11.82 -2.80 -15.04
N GLY A 41 11.92 -3.81 -14.19
CA GLY A 41 12.91 -3.86 -13.10
C GLY A 41 12.40 -3.26 -11.78
N ASP A 42 11.15 -2.81 -11.72
CA ASP A 42 10.48 -2.52 -10.45
C ASP A 42 10.06 -3.85 -9.81
N GLU A 43 10.71 -4.20 -8.69
CA GLU A 43 10.31 -5.30 -7.83
C GLU A 43 9.09 -4.89 -6.98
N ILE A 44 7.97 -4.62 -7.63
CA ILE A 44 6.70 -4.53 -6.91
C ILE A 44 6.26 -5.97 -6.62
N TYR A 45 6.69 -6.46 -5.46
CA TYR A 45 6.07 -7.62 -4.83
C TYR A 45 4.68 -7.22 -4.36
N CYS A 46 3.72 -7.24 -5.29
CA CYS A 46 2.33 -7.36 -4.90
C CYS A 46 2.23 -8.68 -4.16
N ILE A 47 2.12 -8.65 -2.83
CA ILE A 47 1.67 -9.83 -2.07
C ILE A 47 0.33 -10.18 -2.71
N PRO A 48 0.25 -11.26 -3.50
CA PRO A 48 -1.04 -11.65 -4.04
C PRO A 48 -1.91 -11.86 -2.81
N LYS A 49 -3.13 -11.32 -2.79
CA LYS A 49 -4.12 -11.83 -1.84
C LYS A 49 -4.07 -13.33 -1.99
N ARG A 50 -3.65 -13.98 -0.92
CA ARG A 50 -2.89 -15.23 -0.94
C ARG A 50 -3.82 -16.41 -1.21
N GLU A 51 -4.54 -16.36 -2.32
CA GLU A 51 -5.63 -17.21 -2.82
C GLU A 51 -6.86 -16.36 -3.10
N VAL A 52 -7.41 -16.55 -4.30
CA VAL A 52 -8.83 -16.37 -4.53
C VAL A 52 -9.47 -17.47 -3.69
N ILE A 53 -9.72 -17.19 -2.40
CA ILE A 53 -10.32 -18.16 -1.50
C ILE A 53 -11.67 -18.52 -2.11
N GLU A 54 -11.86 -19.79 -2.46
CA GLU A 54 -13.18 -20.28 -2.86
C GLU A 54 -14.17 -19.96 -1.73
N VAL A 55 -15.25 -19.26 -2.06
CA VAL A 55 -16.24 -18.84 -1.06
C VAL A 55 -16.80 -20.10 -0.40
N ASN A 56 -16.64 -20.22 0.93
CA ASN A 56 -16.98 -21.38 1.77
C ASN A 56 -15.93 -22.50 1.89
N VAL A 57 -14.66 -22.26 1.57
CA VAL A 57 -13.57 -23.18 1.95
C VAL A 57 -12.92 -22.72 3.24
N GLU A 58 -12.75 -23.65 4.18
CA GLU A 58 -12.08 -23.42 5.46
C GLU A 58 -10.58 -23.27 5.21
N VAL A 59 -10.08 -22.04 5.30
CA VAL A 59 -8.65 -21.74 5.17
C VAL A 59 -8.01 -21.96 6.54
N GLU A 60 -6.99 -22.82 6.61
CA GLU A 60 -6.18 -22.96 7.82
C GLU A 60 -5.58 -21.60 8.15
N SER A 61 -5.94 -21.09 9.33
CA SER A 61 -5.37 -19.83 9.82
C SER A 61 -3.86 -20.05 9.98
N PRO A 62 -2.99 -19.21 9.39
CA PRO A 62 -1.58 -19.29 9.73
C PRO A 62 -1.44 -19.17 11.23
N ASP A 63 -0.50 -19.92 11.82
CA ASP A 63 -0.25 -19.90 13.25
C ASP A 63 -0.14 -18.46 13.74
N ASN A 64 -1.09 -18.07 14.59
CA ASN A 64 -1.10 -16.75 15.20
C ASN A 64 -0.03 -16.73 16.29
N ILE A 65 1.21 -16.49 15.90
CA ILE A 65 2.33 -16.34 16.84
C ILE A 65 2.14 -15.02 17.59
N VAL A 66 1.99 -15.12 18.90
CA VAL A 66 1.97 -13.94 19.78
C VAL A 66 3.38 -13.34 19.80
N LEU A 67 3.52 -12.15 19.20
CA LEU A 67 4.79 -11.43 19.20
C LEU A 67 4.95 -10.70 20.55
N PRO A 68 6.05 -10.90 21.29
CA PRO A 68 6.34 -10.12 22.48
C PRO A 68 6.39 -8.63 22.17
N TYR A 69 5.77 -7.82 23.02
CA TYR A 69 5.69 -6.37 22.87
C TYR A 69 7.09 -5.72 22.74
N GLN A 70 8.09 -6.26 23.43
CA GLN A 70 9.48 -5.79 23.40
C GLN A 70 10.09 -5.81 22.00
N ILE A 71 9.64 -6.70 21.12
CA ILE A 71 10.12 -6.76 19.73
C ILE A 71 9.59 -5.56 18.93
N ILE A 72 8.35 -5.13 19.20
CA ILE A 72 7.76 -3.95 18.56
C ILE A 72 8.54 -2.70 18.97
N ASP A 73 8.83 -2.53 20.26
CA ASP A 73 9.63 -1.41 20.76
C ASP A 73 10.99 -1.34 20.08
N TYR A 74 11.69 -2.48 19.98
CA TYR A 74 12.99 -2.56 19.32
C TYR A 74 12.93 -2.05 17.86
N PHE A 75 11.93 -2.46 17.09
CA PHE A 75 11.77 -2.00 15.70
C PHE A 75 11.38 -0.52 15.61
N ILE A 76 10.56 -0.03 16.54
CA ILE A 76 10.23 1.39 16.62
C ILE A 76 11.52 2.18 16.89
N GLU A 77 12.29 1.85 17.93
CA GLU A 77 13.52 2.58 18.28
C GLU A 77 14.58 2.55 17.18
N LYS A 78 14.69 1.45 16.43
CA LYS A 78 15.66 1.31 15.34
C LYS A 78 15.24 1.94 14.01
N ALA A 79 13.97 2.29 13.84
CA ALA A 79 13.51 2.88 12.59
C ALA A 79 14.04 4.31 12.41
N ASN A 80 14.69 4.57 11.27
CA ASN A 80 15.22 5.90 10.94
C ASN A 80 14.14 6.97 10.76
N TYR A 81 12.91 6.55 10.47
CA TYR A 81 11.77 7.44 10.23
C TYR A 81 10.51 6.83 10.84
N HIS A 82 9.76 7.67 11.57
CA HIS A 82 8.44 7.30 12.10
C HIS A 82 7.37 8.07 11.37
N VAL A 83 6.34 7.36 10.89
CA VAL A 83 5.18 7.96 10.26
C VAL A 83 3.97 7.67 11.13
N ILE A 84 3.49 8.70 11.82
CA ILE A 84 2.30 8.61 12.67
C ILE A 84 1.10 9.09 11.86
N MET A 85 0.07 8.25 11.78
CA MET A 85 -1.17 8.55 11.05
C MET A 85 -2.38 8.37 11.96
N ASN A 86 -3.34 9.29 11.89
CA ASN A 86 -4.62 9.18 12.60
C ASN A 86 -5.71 8.47 11.77
N PHE A 87 -5.39 8.01 10.56
CA PHE A 87 -6.28 7.26 9.68
C PHE A 87 -5.54 6.22 8.83
N CYS A 88 -6.27 5.20 8.39
CA CYS A 88 -5.77 4.19 7.48
C CYS A 88 -5.96 4.65 6.02
N ILE A 89 -4.85 4.85 5.29
CA ILE A 89 -4.86 5.25 3.87
C ILE A 89 -5.67 4.26 3.04
N CYS A 90 -5.48 2.95 3.25
CA CYS A 90 -6.14 1.92 2.46
C CYS A 90 -7.67 1.96 2.63
N ARG A 91 -8.16 2.10 3.87
CA ARG A 91 -9.62 2.18 4.15
C ARG A 91 -10.24 3.44 3.56
N ALA A 92 -9.55 4.58 3.69
CA ALA A 92 -9.99 5.83 3.11
C ALA A 92 -10.09 5.76 1.58
N SER A 93 -9.06 5.21 0.93
CA SER A 93 -9.01 5.04 -0.54
C SER A 93 -10.07 4.06 -1.05
N MET A 94 -10.27 2.93 -0.35
CA MET A 94 -11.22 1.89 -0.73
C MET A 94 -12.67 2.17 -0.30
N LYS A 95 -12.92 3.26 0.43
CA LYS A 95 -14.24 3.61 0.98
C LYS A 95 -14.88 2.45 1.76
N CYS A 96 -14.10 1.81 2.64
CA CYS A 96 -14.56 0.68 3.44
C CYS A 96 -15.78 1.09 4.30
N LYS A 97 -16.88 0.34 4.19
CA LYS A 97 -18.11 0.59 4.97
C LYS A 97 -18.07 -0.02 6.37
N ASN A 98 -17.47 -1.19 6.50
CA ASN A 98 -17.51 -2.01 7.72
C ASN A 98 -16.35 -1.71 8.69
N TYR A 99 -15.40 -0.85 8.29
CA TYR A 99 -14.24 -0.51 9.10
C TYR A 99 -14.01 1.00 9.10
N PRO A 100 -13.87 1.64 10.28
CA PRO A 100 -13.66 3.08 10.35
C PRO A 100 -12.30 3.47 9.75
N ASN A 101 -12.29 4.61 9.06
CA ASN A 101 -11.08 5.17 8.46
C ASN A 101 -10.10 5.67 9.51
N ARG A 102 -10.60 6.28 10.59
CA ARG A 102 -9.77 6.70 11.71
C ARG A 102 -9.39 5.50 12.57
N PHE A 103 -8.14 5.44 12.97
CA PHE A 103 -7.73 4.55 14.04
C PHE A 103 -8.39 5.06 15.32
N ARG A 104 -9.34 4.30 15.87
CA ARG A 104 -9.79 4.55 17.24
C ARG A 104 -8.65 4.05 18.12
N MET A 105 -7.73 4.95 18.49
CA MET A 105 -6.84 4.71 19.62
C MET A 105 -7.74 4.60 20.84
N SER A 106 -8.21 3.38 21.15
CA SER A 106 -8.52 3.08 22.54
C SER A 106 -7.19 3.25 23.25
N LEU A 107 -7.07 4.33 24.02
CA LEU A 107 -6.01 4.49 25.00
C LEU A 107 -5.89 3.15 25.74
N PHE A 108 -4.81 2.41 25.46
CA PHE A 108 -4.28 1.47 26.42
C PHE A 108 -3.93 2.33 27.63
N ARG A 109 -4.80 2.25 28.64
CA ARG A 109 -4.61 2.87 29.94
C ARG A 109 -4.08 1.82 30.89
#